data_AF-A0AA35ZXX0-F1
#
_entry.id   AF-A0AA35ZXX0-F1
#
_cell.length_a   1.000
_cell.length_b   1.000
_cell.length_c   1.000
_cell.angle_alpha   90.00
_cell.angle_beta   90.00
_cell.angle_gamma   90.00
#
_symmetry.space_group_name_H-M   'P 1'
#
loop_
_entity.id
_entity.type
_entity.pdbx_description
1 polymer ?
#
loop_
_entity_poly.entity_id
_entity_poly.type
_entity_poly.pdbx_seq_one_letter_code
_entity_poly.pdbx_strand_id
1 'polypeptide(L)'
;MTKEHQENLDNANKTVSDSNAICREATKKVRKLIYEAQTFMKSLQTFAESSTSKANEAIVALHTSLQKEKEVLVQVRTDLQKDYIEFLTSISSEIDKLHEDMELERRIMYELSTKITKVQVQAAKLAQANKEIKEIHFERAVIMSCVGDVNAFLSSLLYTQDPILPISIRRHLARNFLPALAMLNRIEGVF
;
A
#
# COMPACT_ATOMS: atom_id res chain seq x y z
N MET A 1 78.75 17.25 108.48
CA MET A 1 77.77 17.65 107.44
C MET A 1 77.19 18.99 107.86
N THR A 2 77.23 20.02 107.00
CA THR A 2 76.63 21.33 107.28
C THR A 2 75.12 21.28 107.02
N LYS A 3 74.33 22.11 107.71
CA LYS A 3 72.86 22.18 107.57
C LYS A 3 72.43 22.43 106.12
N GLU A 4 73.21 23.23 105.41
CA GLU A 4 73.06 23.55 103.99
C GLU A 4 73.24 22.34 103.05
N HIS A 5 74.13 21.38 103.39
CA HIS A 5 74.26 20.14 102.63
C HIS A 5 73.04 19.23 102.77
N GLN A 6 72.38 19.21 103.93
CA GLN A 6 71.16 18.43 104.14
C GLN A 6 69.99 19.01 103.34
N GLU A 7 69.79 20.35 103.40
CA GLU A 7 68.73 21.03 102.65
C GLU A 7 68.88 20.86 101.13
N ASN A 8 70.11 20.94 100.60
CA ASN A 8 70.37 20.70 99.19
C ASN A 8 70.05 19.26 98.77
N LEU A 9 70.35 18.28 99.64
CA LEU A 9 70.09 16.87 99.38
C LEU A 9 68.59 16.56 99.40
N ASP A 10 67.85 17.15 100.33
CA ASP A 10 66.38 17.04 100.41
C ASP A 10 65.70 17.68 99.19
N ASN A 11 66.17 18.84 98.73
CA ASN A 11 65.67 19.49 97.52
C ASN A 11 65.96 18.68 96.24
N ALA A 12 67.17 18.11 96.14
CA ALA A 12 67.52 17.24 95.01
C ALA A 12 66.62 15.99 94.99
N ASN A 13 66.42 15.34 96.14
CA ASN A 13 65.54 14.17 96.26
C ASN A 13 64.09 14.51 95.90
N LYS A 14 63.57 15.65 96.36
CA LYS A 14 62.22 16.12 96.00
C LYS A 14 62.10 16.34 94.50
N THR A 15 63.06 17.05 93.90
CA THR A 15 63.08 17.31 92.45
C THR A 15 63.12 16.02 91.64
N VAL A 16 63.93 15.03 92.06
CA VAL A 16 63.99 13.71 91.43
C VAL A 16 62.66 12.97 91.59
N SER A 17 62.03 13.01 92.77
CA SER A 17 60.71 12.39 93.01
C SER A 17 59.63 12.99 92.11
N ASP A 18 59.57 14.33 92.04
CA ASP A 18 58.59 15.07 91.21
C ASP A 18 58.82 14.77 89.72
N SER A 19 60.07 14.77 89.26
CA SER A 19 60.45 14.37 87.90
C SER A 19 60.02 12.93 87.59
N ASN A 20 60.24 12.00 88.52
CA ASN A 20 59.81 10.61 88.36
C ASN A 20 58.27 10.48 88.26
N ALA A 21 57.53 11.26 89.05
CA ALA A 21 56.07 11.27 88.99
C ALA A 21 55.58 11.79 87.63
N ILE A 22 56.17 12.87 87.12
CA ILE A 22 55.87 13.44 85.79
C ILE A 22 56.20 12.42 84.69
N CYS A 23 57.37 11.78 84.72
CA CYS A 23 57.77 10.77 83.75
C CYS A 23 56.83 9.56 83.74
N ARG A 24 56.37 9.09 84.92
CA ARG A 24 55.38 8.01 85.01
C ARG A 24 54.05 8.41 84.37
N GLU A 25 53.57 9.62 84.61
CA GLU A 25 52.32 10.12 84.05
C GLU A 25 52.42 10.33 82.53
N ALA A 26 53.52 10.92 82.06
CA ALA A 26 53.81 11.05 80.63
C ALA A 26 53.85 9.67 79.94
N THR A 27 54.48 8.68 80.58
CA THR A 27 54.52 7.30 80.07
C THR A 27 53.11 6.69 79.97
N LYS A 28 52.23 6.92 80.95
CA LYS A 28 50.83 6.46 80.89
C LYS A 28 50.07 7.11 79.73
N LYS A 29 50.20 8.42 79.56
CA LYS A 29 49.57 9.16 78.45
C LYS A 29 50.06 8.67 77.08
N VAL A 30 51.36 8.45 76.93
CA VAL A 30 51.96 7.89 75.70
C VAL A 30 51.42 6.48 75.42
N ARG A 31 51.35 5.60 76.42
CA ARG A 31 50.77 4.26 76.24
C ARG A 31 49.30 4.32 75.82
N LYS A 32 48.51 5.22 76.43
CA LYS A 32 47.10 5.43 76.07
C LYS A 32 46.98 5.91 74.61
N LEU A 33 47.79 6.89 74.21
CA LEU A 33 47.79 7.42 72.84
C LEU A 33 48.17 6.34 71.83
N ILE A 34 49.17 5.50 72.12
CA ILE A 34 49.56 4.37 71.26
C ILE A 34 48.38 3.40 71.09
N TYR A 35 47.69 3.06 72.17
CA TYR A 35 46.53 2.18 72.13
C TYR A 35 45.36 2.76 71.31
N GLU A 36 45.06 4.05 71.51
CA GLU A 36 44.03 4.75 70.75
C GLU A 36 44.37 4.84 69.25
N ALA A 37 45.63 5.16 68.92
CA ALA A 37 46.11 5.20 67.54
C ALA A 37 46.02 3.82 66.87
N GLN A 38 46.40 2.74 67.57
CA GLN A 38 46.27 1.37 67.07
C GLN A 38 44.80 1.00 66.80
N THR A 39 43.90 1.38 67.70
CA THR A 39 42.46 1.13 67.55
C THR A 39 41.90 1.89 66.34
N PHE A 40 42.26 3.17 66.21
CA PHE A 40 41.86 4.00 65.08
C PHE A 40 42.36 3.42 63.75
N MET A 41 43.65 3.05 63.67
CA MET A 41 44.23 2.46 62.46
C MET A 41 43.53 1.16 62.06
N LYS A 42 43.20 0.29 63.03
CA LYS A 42 42.45 -0.94 62.76
C LYS A 42 41.03 -0.66 62.24
N SER A 43 40.36 0.34 62.81
CA SER A 43 39.04 0.77 62.33
C SER A 43 39.11 1.33 60.92
N LEU A 44 40.13 2.14 60.62
CA LEU A 44 40.33 2.73 59.29
C LEU A 44 40.62 1.63 58.25
N GLN A 45 41.46 0.66 58.60
CA GLN A 45 41.73 -0.50 57.74
C GLN A 45 40.46 -1.29 57.44
N THR A 46 39.69 -1.63 58.48
CA THR A 46 38.43 -2.39 58.32
C THR A 46 37.42 -1.62 57.46
N PHE A 47 37.32 -0.30 57.66
CA PHE A 47 36.45 0.55 56.85
C PHE A 47 36.91 0.60 55.39
N ALA A 48 38.21 0.76 55.14
CA ALA A 48 38.76 0.78 53.79
C ALA A 48 38.51 -0.55 53.07
N GLU A 49 38.79 -1.69 53.71
CA GLU A 49 38.53 -3.03 53.17
C GLU A 49 37.04 -3.23 52.86
N SER A 50 36.15 -2.85 53.78
CA SER A 50 34.69 -2.95 53.57
C SER A 50 34.21 -2.06 52.43
N SER A 51 34.69 -0.82 52.35
CA SER A 51 34.33 0.14 51.30
C SER A 51 34.79 -0.35 49.93
N THR A 52 36.04 -0.84 49.83
CA THR A 52 36.57 -1.45 48.61
C THR A 52 35.76 -2.68 48.18
N SER A 53 35.36 -3.56 49.11
CA SER A 53 34.50 -4.72 48.79
C SER A 53 33.17 -4.28 48.19
N LYS A 54 32.47 -3.34 48.85
CA LYS A 54 31.18 -2.83 48.39
C LYS A 54 31.26 -2.13 47.03
N ALA A 55 32.33 -1.35 46.81
CA ALA A 55 32.57 -0.71 45.52
C ALA A 55 32.76 -1.75 44.41
N ASN A 56 33.55 -2.80 44.66
CA ASN A 56 33.75 -3.88 43.70
C ASN A 56 32.45 -4.65 43.40
N GLU A 57 31.65 -4.96 44.42
CA GLU A 57 30.34 -5.59 44.25
C GLU A 57 29.41 -4.73 43.38
N ALA A 58 29.35 -3.43 43.62
CA ALA A 58 28.56 -2.50 42.82
C ALA A 58 29.06 -2.44 41.36
N ILE A 59 30.36 -2.43 41.14
CA ILE A 59 30.96 -2.46 39.79
C ILE A 59 30.58 -3.74 39.05
N VAL A 60 30.68 -4.90 39.71
CA VAL A 60 30.31 -6.20 39.11
C VAL A 60 28.81 -6.26 38.79
N ALA A 61 27.96 -5.76 39.69
CA ALA A 61 26.52 -5.70 39.47
C ALA A 61 26.16 -4.79 38.29
N LEU A 62 26.77 -3.59 38.22
CA LEU A 62 26.57 -2.66 37.11
C LEU A 62 27.04 -3.25 35.78
N HIS A 63 28.22 -3.86 35.74
CA HIS A 63 28.73 -4.52 34.54
C HIS A 63 27.75 -5.61 34.07
N THR A 64 27.29 -6.46 34.98
CA THR A 64 26.34 -7.54 34.66
C THR A 64 25.03 -6.99 34.10
N SER A 65 24.53 -5.89 34.68
CA SER A 65 23.32 -5.21 34.20
C SER A 65 23.50 -4.65 32.78
N LEU A 66 24.60 -3.93 32.54
CA LEU A 66 24.90 -3.34 31.23
C LEU A 66 25.11 -4.41 30.15
N GLN A 67 25.70 -5.55 30.50
CA GLN A 67 25.87 -6.66 29.57
C GLN A 67 24.53 -7.26 29.15
N LYS A 68 23.61 -7.47 30.10
CA LYS A 68 22.24 -7.94 29.80
C LYS A 68 21.48 -6.94 28.94
N GLU A 69 21.56 -5.65 29.27
CA GLU A 69 20.90 -4.60 28.50
C GLU A 69 21.43 -4.54 27.07
N LYS A 70 22.75 -4.67 26.88
CA LYS A 70 23.37 -4.78 25.57
C LYS A 70 22.81 -5.96 24.76
N GLU A 71 22.67 -7.13 25.38
CA GLU A 71 22.12 -8.32 24.72
C GLU A 71 20.66 -8.10 24.29
N VAL A 72 19.83 -7.50 25.15
CA VAL A 72 18.45 -7.13 24.83
C VAL A 72 18.40 -6.15 23.66
N LEU A 73 19.24 -5.10 23.67
CA LEU A 73 19.29 -4.12 22.59
C LEU A 73 19.74 -4.74 21.26
N VAL A 74 20.68 -5.69 21.29
CA VAL A 74 21.09 -6.43 20.09
C VAL A 74 19.92 -7.24 19.55
N GLN A 75 19.17 -7.92 20.41
CA GLN A 75 18.01 -8.70 20.02
C GLN A 75 16.92 -7.81 19.39
N VAL A 76 16.53 -6.72 20.06
CA VAL A 76 15.54 -5.76 19.54
C VAL A 76 15.95 -5.21 18.17
N ARG A 77 17.23 -4.87 17.99
CA ARG A 77 17.74 -4.40 16.70
C ARG A 77 17.62 -5.48 15.62
N THR A 78 17.94 -6.73 15.93
CA THR A 78 17.83 -7.85 14.99
C THR A 78 16.37 -8.11 14.61
N ASP A 79 15.45 -8.09 15.57
CA ASP A 79 14.03 -8.26 15.32
C ASP A 79 13.47 -7.13 14.44
N LEU A 80 13.83 -5.87 14.73
CA LEU A 80 13.46 -4.73 13.88
C LEU A 80 14.00 -4.84 12.45
N GLN A 81 15.22 -5.33 12.27
CA GLN A 81 15.79 -5.56 10.95
C GLN A 81 15.03 -6.64 10.18
N LYS A 82 14.61 -7.71 10.87
CA LYS A 82 13.80 -8.77 10.28
C LYS A 82 12.43 -8.23 9.86
N ASP A 83 11.73 -7.56 10.77
CA ASP A 83 10.41 -6.97 10.49
C ASP A 83 10.46 -5.98 9.33
N TYR A 84 11.52 -5.17 9.25
CA TYR A 84 11.74 -4.26 8.13
C TYR A 84 11.89 -4.98 6.78
N ILE A 85 12.66 -6.08 6.74
CA ILE A 85 12.84 -6.88 5.52
C ILE A 85 11.52 -7.56 5.12
N GLU A 86 10.78 -8.11 6.07
CA GLU A 86 9.47 -8.74 5.83
C GLU A 86 8.46 -7.72 5.29
N PHE A 87 8.41 -6.53 5.89
CA PHE A 87 7.57 -5.43 5.44
C PHE A 87 7.91 -4.96 4.02
N LEU A 88 9.19 -4.75 3.73
CA LEU A 88 9.64 -4.39 2.38
C LEU A 88 9.24 -5.46 1.34
N THR A 89 9.46 -6.73 1.68
CA THR A 89 9.10 -7.84 0.79
C THR A 89 7.60 -7.87 0.51
N SER A 90 6.78 -7.66 1.55
CA SER A 90 5.32 -7.57 1.42
C SER A 90 4.89 -6.40 0.53
N ILE A 91 5.48 -5.21 0.72
CA ILE A 91 5.17 -4.05 -0.12
C ILE A 91 5.56 -4.30 -1.57
N SER A 92 6.75 -4.84 -1.82
CA SER A 92 7.20 -5.16 -3.17
C SER A 92 6.24 -6.13 -3.87
N SER A 93 5.79 -7.17 -3.17
CA SER A 93 4.81 -8.12 -3.71
C SER A 93 3.48 -7.48 -4.06
N GLU A 94 2.97 -6.56 -3.23
CA GLU A 94 1.71 -5.85 -3.51
C GLU A 94 1.86 -4.85 -4.67
N ILE A 95 3.03 -4.20 -4.80
CA ILE A 95 3.35 -3.33 -5.94
C ILE A 95 3.39 -4.14 -7.24
N ASP A 96 4.04 -5.31 -7.22
CA ASP A 96 4.13 -6.19 -8.40
C ASP A 96 2.74 -6.64 -8.83
N LYS A 97 1.90 -7.05 -7.87
CA LYS A 97 0.51 -7.42 -8.14
C LYS A 97 -0.31 -6.27 -8.72
N LEU A 98 -0.18 -5.06 -8.14
CA LEU A 98 -0.85 -3.88 -8.66
C LEU A 98 -0.41 -3.57 -10.10
N HIS A 99 0.86 -3.79 -10.43
CA HIS A 99 1.37 -3.63 -11.79
C HIS A 99 0.74 -4.64 -12.76
N GLU A 100 0.62 -5.92 -12.37
CA GLU A 100 -0.06 -6.94 -13.15
C GLU A 100 -1.54 -6.61 -13.40
N ASP A 101 -2.24 -6.15 -12.35
CA ASP A 101 -3.65 -5.75 -12.42
C ASP A 101 -3.84 -4.55 -13.36
N MET A 102 -2.98 -3.54 -13.28
CA MET A 102 -3.01 -2.39 -14.21
C MET A 102 -2.78 -2.81 -15.66
N GLU A 103 -1.86 -3.74 -15.92
CA GLU A 103 -1.60 -4.27 -17.26
C GLU A 103 -2.78 -5.10 -17.81
N LEU A 104 -3.49 -5.81 -16.93
CA LEU A 104 -4.73 -6.48 -17.30
C LEU A 104 -5.84 -5.47 -17.62
N GLU A 105 -6.04 -4.46 -16.77
CA GLU A 105 -7.04 -3.40 -16.99
C GLU A 105 -6.79 -2.67 -18.32
N ARG A 106 -5.52 -2.33 -18.60
CA ARG A 106 -5.12 -1.70 -19.87
C ARG A 106 -5.48 -2.54 -21.08
N ARG A 107 -5.27 -3.87 -21.02
CA ARG A 107 -5.66 -4.79 -22.10
C ARG A 107 -7.18 -4.84 -22.29
N ILE A 108 -7.94 -4.94 -21.20
CA ILE A 108 -9.41 -4.94 -21.24
C ILE A 108 -9.91 -3.64 -21.87
N MET A 109 -9.35 -2.50 -21.48
CA MET A 109 -9.72 -1.19 -22.02
C MET A 109 -9.47 -1.10 -23.53
N TYR A 110 -8.33 -1.61 -24.00
CA TYR A 110 -8.02 -1.68 -25.44
C TYR A 110 -8.99 -2.58 -26.22
N GLU A 111 -9.29 -3.76 -25.69
CA GLU A 111 -10.26 -4.67 -26.31
C GLU A 111 -11.66 -4.07 -26.36
N LEU A 112 -12.08 -3.41 -25.28
CA LEU A 112 -13.38 -2.73 -25.20
C LEU A 112 -13.46 -1.61 -26.24
N SER A 113 -12.43 -0.77 -26.35
CA SER A 113 -12.36 0.30 -27.36
C SER A 113 -12.50 -0.27 -28.77
N THR A 114 -11.77 -1.35 -29.07
CA THR A 114 -11.84 -2.05 -30.36
C THR A 114 -13.26 -2.58 -30.66
N LYS A 115 -13.92 -3.18 -29.66
CA LYS A 115 -15.30 -3.68 -29.79
C LYS A 115 -16.29 -2.54 -30.00
N ILE A 116 -16.15 -1.43 -29.30
CA ILE A 116 -16.98 -0.23 -29.46
C ILE A 116 -16.89 0.30 -30.90
N THR A 117 -15.67 0.45 -31.44
CA THR A 117 -15.50 0.90 -32.83
C THR A 117 -16.14 -0.07 -33.83
N LYS A 118 -16.00 -1.39 -33.62
CA LYS A 118 -16.66 -2.38 -34.50
C LYS A 118 -18.18 -2.26 -34.48
N VAL A 119 -18.77 -2.09 -33.30
CA VAL A 119 -20.22 -1.91 -33.14
C VAL A 119 -20.69 -0.62 -33.82
N GLN A 120 -19.95 0.49 -33.66
CA GLN A 120 -20.27 1.76 -34.34
C GLN A 120 -20.26 1.63 -35.86
N VAL A 121 -19.26 0.94 -36.42
CA VAL A 121 -19.18 0.68 -37.86
C VAL A 121 -20.35 -0.17 -38.34
N GLN A 122 -20.71 -1.23 -37.59
CA GLN A 122 -21.86 -2.08 -37.93
C GLN A 122 -23.19 -1.31 -37.83
N ALA A 123 -23.36 -0.46 -36.82
CA ALA A 123 -24.55 0.38 -36.67
C ALA A 123 -24.69 1.35 -37.85
N ALA A 124 -23.60 1.98 -38.30
CA ALA A 124 -23.60 2.86 -39.47
C ALA A 124 -23.97 2.10 -40.76
N LYS A 125 -23.43 0.89 -40.97
CA LYS A 125 -23.78 0.03 -42.10
C LYS A 125 -25.25 -0.38 -42.07
N LEU A 126 -25.78 -0.73 -40.90
CA LEU A 126 -27.19 -1.09 -40.73
C LEU A 126 -28.12 0.10 -41.03
N ALA A 127 -27.77 1.29 -40.56
CA ALA A 127 -28.52 2.51 -40.85
C ALA A 127 -28.55 2.80 -42.36
N GLN A 128 -27.42 2.61 -43.05
CA GLN A 128 -27.32 2.75 -44.50
C GLN A 128 -28.18 1.72 -45.24
N ALA A 129 -28.07 0.43 -44.90
CA ALA A 129 -28.88 -0.62 -45.51
C ALA A 129 -30.38 -0.39 -45.30
N ASN A 130 -30.79 0.07 -44.12
CA ASN A 130 -32.18 0.43 -43.84
C ASN A 130 -32.68 1.60 -44.69
N LYS A 131 -31.80 2.56 -45.04
CA LYS A 131 -32.14 3.66 -45.94
C LYS A 131 -32.35 3.13 -47.37
N GLU A 132 -31.44 2.30 -47.86
CA GLU A 132 -31.54 1.68 -49.19
C GLU A 132 -32.79 0.80 -49.33
N ILE A 133 -33.14 0.02 -48.30
CA ILE A 133 -34.38 -0.77 -48.26
C ILE A 133 -35.61 0.13 -48.39
N LYS A 134 -35.64 1.28 -47.70
CA LYS A 134 -36.76 2.23 -47.80
C LYS A 134 -36.85 2.85 -49.19
N GLU A 135 -35.73 3.17 -49.82
CA GLU A 135 -35.67 3.69 -51.19
C GLU A 135 -36.21 2.66 -52.18
N ILE A 136 -35.77 1.40 -52.09
CA ILE A 136 -36.28 0.30 -52.93
C ILE A 136 -37.78 0.09 -52.74
N HIS A 137 -38.27 0.12 -51.50
CA HIS A 137 -39.71 0.01 -51.23
C HIS A 137 -40.50 1.17 -51.84
N PHE A 138 -39.97 2.39 -51.80
CA PHE A 138 -40.58 3.55 -52.42
C PHE A 138 -40.61 3.42 -53.95
N GLU A 139 -39.48 3.08 -54.58
CA GLU A 139 -39.41 2.85 -56.03
C GLU A 139 -40.36 1.74 -56.47
N ARG A 140 -40.41 0.64 -55.72
CA ARG A 140 -41.37 -0.45 -55.96
C ARG A 140 -42.81 0.06 -55.90
N ALA A 141 -43.16 0.87 -54.92
CA ALA A 141 -44.52 1.43 -54.82
C ALA A 141 -44.87 2.32 -56.03
N VAL A 142 -43.92 3.15 -56.50
CA VAL A 142 -44.09 3.96 -57.71
C VAL A 142 -44.30 3.09 -58.94
N ILE A 143 -43.46 2.06 -59.14
CA ILE A 143 -43.58 1.12 -60.26
C ILE A 143 -44.96 0.44 -60.24
N MET A 144 -45.41 -0.02 -59.06
CA MET A 144 -46.72 -0.66 -58.91
C MET A 144 -47.88 0.28 -59.27
N SER A 145 -47.81 1.56 -58.88
CA SER A 145 -48.79 2.57 -59.30
C SER A 145 -48.82 2.70 -60.82
N CYS A 146 -47.65 2.85 -61.47
CA CYS A 146 -47.56 2.96 -62.92
C CYS A 146 -48.07 1.71 -63.64
N VAL A 147 -47.76 0.52 -63.13
CA VAL A 147 -48.27 -0.76 -63.66
C VAL A 147 -49.79 -0.78 -63.58
N GLY A 148 -50.38 -0.39 -62.45
CA GLY A 148 -51.83 -0.28 -62.26
C GLY A 148 -52.48 0.72 -63.23
N ASP A 149 -51.90 1.90 -63.39
CA ASP A 149 -52.40 2.93 -64.31
C ASP A 149 -52.39 2.45 -65.77
N VAL A 150 -51.29 1.82 -66.21
CA VAL A 150 -51.17 1.26 -67.56
C VAL A 150 -52.15 0.09 -67.75
N ASN A 151 -52.29 -0.77 -66.74
CA ASN A 151 -53.23 -1.90 -66.76
C ASN A 151 -54.68 -1.40 -66.91
N ALA A 152 -55.06 -0.38 -66.15
CA ALA A 152 -56.37 0.26 -66.22
C ALA A 152 -56.61 0.93 -67.59
N PHE A 153 -55.61 1.65 -68.12
CA PHE A 153 -55.68 2.28 -69.44
C PHE A 153 -55.89 1.23 -70.55
N LEU A 154 -55.05 0.20 -70.61
CA LEU A 154 -55.17 -0.87 -71.61
C LEU A 154 -56.49 -1.63 -71.47
N SER A 155 -56.94 -1.91 -70.25
CA SER A 155 -58.24 -2.55 -70.01
C SER A 155 -59.39 -1.68 -70.50
N SER A 156 -59.37 -0.38 -70.21
CA SER A 156 -60.40 0.54 -70.70
C SER A 156 -60.47 0.57 -72.23
N LEU A 157 -59.32 0.60 -72.93
CA LEU A 157 -59.27 0.54 -74.40
C LEU A 157 -59.86 -0.76 -74.99
N LEU A 158 -59.73 -1.89 -74.29
CA LEU A 158 -60.26 -3.18 -74.76
C LEU A 158 -61.74 -3.36 -74.45
N TYR A 159 -62.21 -2.89 -73.30
CA TYR A 159 -63.55 -3.19 -72.78
C TYR A 159 -64.56 -2.06 -72.95
N THR A 160 -64.13 -0.81 -73.18
CA THR A 160 -65.07 0.25 -73.56
C THR A 160 -65.57 -0.02 -74.98
N GLN A 161 -66.89 -0.19 -75.14
CA GLN A 161 -67.52 -0.33 -76.45
C GLN A 161 -67.53 1.04 -77.14
N ASP A 162 -66.45 1.37 -77.84
CA ASP A 162 -66.46 2.51 -78.76
C ASP A 162 -67.17 2.08 -80.06
N PRO A 163 -68.34 2.65 -80.40
CA PRO A 163 -69.05 2.34 -81.64
C PRO A 163 -68.27 2.76 -82.89
N ILE A 164 -67.24 3.60 -82.76
CA ILE A 164 -66.42 4.09 -83.88
C ILE A 164 -65.38 3.05 -84.33
N LEU A 165 -64.94 2.13 -83.46
CA LEU A 165 -63.92 1.14 -83.79
C LEU A 165 -64.53 -0.10 -84.48
N PRO A 166 -64.18 -0.39 -85.76
CA PRO A 166 -64.62 -1.59 -86.47
C PRO A 166 -64.21 -2.87 -85.73
N ILE A 167 -65.03 -3.92 -85.86
CA ILE A 167 -64.83 -5.23 -85.19
C ILE A 167 -63.45 -5.83 -85.49
N SER A 168 -62.92 -5.62 -86.70
CA SER A 168 -61.60 -6.07 -87.11
C SER A 168 -60.46 -5.42 -86.31
N ILE A 169 -60.57 -4.11 -86.02
CA ILE A 169 -59.60 -3.36 -85.23
C ILE A 169 -59.66 -3.82 -83.77
N ARG A 170 -60.86 -4.00 -83.20
CA ARG A 170 -61.02 -4.54 -81.84
C ARG A 170 -60.39 -5.91 -81.67
N ARG A 171 -60.59 -6.83 -82.63
CA ARG A 171 -59.97 -8.16 -82.59
C ARG A 171 -58.44 -8.09 -82.69
N HIS A 172 -57.92 -7.16 -83.49
CA HIS A 172 -56.48 -6.92 -83.61
C HIS A 172 -55.89 -6.37 -82.31
N LEU A 173 -56.53 -5.37 -81.69
CA LEU A 173 -56.12 -4.80 -80.40
C LEU A 173 -56.14 -5.84 -79.29
N ALA A 174 -57.22 -6.63 -79.18
CA ALA A 174 -57.30 -7.70 -78.18
C ALA A 174 -56.18 -8.74 -78.34
N ARG A 175 -55.85 -9.13 -79.58
CA ARG A 175 -54.78 -10.10 -79.84
C ARG A 175 -53.40 -9.60 -79.43
N ASN A 176 -53.15 -8.29 -79.56
CA ASN A 176 -51.86 -7.68 -79.23
C ASN A 176 -51.76 -7.25 -77.77
N PHE A 177 -52.86 -6.83 -77.13
CA PHE A 177 -52.84 -6.28 -75.78
C PHE A 177 -53.13 -7.30 -74.67
N LEU A 178 -53.82 -8.42 -74.95
CA LEU A 178 -54.01 -9.48 -73.94
C LEU A 178 -52.68 -9.99 -73.34
N PRO A 179 -51.62 -10.25 -74.14
CA PRO A 179 -50.33 -10.69 -73.59
C PRO A 179 -49.70 -9.64 -72.67
N ALA A 180 -49.79 -8.35 -73.03
CA ALA A 180 -49.28 -7.25 -72.21
C ALA A 180 -50.05 -7.13 -70.88
N LEU A 181 -51.38 -7.22 -70.92
CA LEU A 181 -52.22 -7.25 -69.71
C LEU A 181 -51.90 -8.45 -68.81
N ALA A 182 -51.68 -9.63 -69.39
CA ALA A 182 -51.29 -10.81 -68.62
C ALA A 182 -49.92 -10.63 -67.93
N MET A 183 -48.96 -9.97 -68.60
CA MET A 183 -47.67 -9.63 -68.00
C MET A 183 -47.82 -8.59 -66.89
N LEU A 184 -48.63 -7.54 -67.09
CA LEU A 184 -48.88 -6.51 -66.08
C LEU A 184 -49.60 -7.08 -64.85
N ASN A 185 -50.65 -7.87 -65.04
CA ASN A 185 -51.33 -8.58 -63.95
C ASN A 185 -50.40 -9.53 -63.20
N ARG A 186 -49.42 -10.13 -63.90
CA ARG A 186 -48.40 -10.95 -63.27
C ARG A 186 -47.42 -10.11 -62.46
N ILE A 187 -47.02 -8.94 -62.96
CA ILE A 187 -46.16 -8.01 -62.18
C ILE A 187 -46.94 -7.47 -60.97
N GLU A 188 -48.24 -7.23 -61.13
CA GLU A 188 -49.15 -6.80 -60.06
C GLU A 188 -49.39 -7.90 -59.01
N GLY A 189 -49.43 -9.18 -59.43
CA GLY A 189 -49.77 -10.33 -58.58
C GLY A 189 -48.64 -11.28 -58.15
N VAL A 190 -47.41 -11.15 -58.67
CA VAL A 190 -46.24 -11.96 -58.25
C VAL A 190 -45.67 -11.53 -56.90
N PHE A 191 -46.28 -10.53 -56.26
CA PHE A 191 -45.61 -9.70 -55.28
C PHE A 191 -46.46 -9.27 -54.10
#